data_AF-A0A7V1SQI7-F1
#
_entry.id   AF-A0A7V1SQI7-F1
#
_cell.length_a   1.000
_cell.length_b   1.000
_cell.length_c   1.000
_cell.angle_alpha   90.00
_cell.angle_beta   90.00
_cell.angle_gamma   90.00
#
_symmetry.space_group_name_H-M   'P 1'
#
loop_
_entity.id
_entity.type
_entity.pdbx_description
1 polymer ?
#
loop_
_entity_poly.entity_id
_entity_poly.type
_entity_poly.pdbx_seq_one_letter_code
_entity_poly.pdbx_strand_id
1 'polypeptide(L)'
;MANVPFVRGKIVWWYTIPQILLIFLLIWGFSQFAEEGMDVLYAFIAYWAILYLLRWLIATDHRKGIAALKKNNYEQALAYFKKSVSYFERNAWIDQYRFITLFSSSRMGYREMGLCNEAFTLSQMGRGAEAKELYKKILSEYPDNGIAMAALKMMEAI
;
A
#
# COMPACT_ATOMS: atom_id res chain seq x y z
N MET A 1 -22.96 -0.27 4.08
CA MET A 1 -21.75 -1.12 4.14
C MET A 1 -20.97 -0.72 5.38
N ALA A 2 -20.54 -1.67 6.21
CA ALA A 2 -19.71 -1.38 7.37
C ALA A 2 -18.36 -0.78 6.90
N ASN A 3 -17.91 0.29 7.54
CA ASN A 3 -16.62 0.91 7.23
C ASN A 3 -15.50 0.09 7.90
N VAL A 4 -15.16 -1.05 7.30
CA VAL A 4 -14.13 -1.95 7.83
C VAL A 4 -12.76 -1.27 7.70
N PRO A 5 -12.00 -1.13 8.80
CA PRO A 5 -10.69 -0.51 8.75
C PRO A 5 -9.73 -1.37 7.93
N PHE A 6 -8.82 -0.72 7.23
CA PHE A 6 -7.67 -1.35 6.60
C PHE A 6 -6.45 -0.48 6.80
N VAL A 7 -5.29 -1.11 6.85
CA VAL A 7 -4.05 -0.42 7.18
C VAL A 7 -3.57 0.42 6.02
N ARG A 8 -3.22 1.68 6.33
CA ARG A 8 -2.44 2.58 5.48
C ARG A 8 -1.28 3.12 6.32
N GLY A 9 -0.10 3.23 5.74
CA GLY A 9 1.04 3.83 6.44
C GLY A 9 0.92 5.35 6.57
N LYS A 10 1.58 5.90 7.59
CA LYS A 10 1.74 7.36 7.77
C LYS A 10 2.52 7.96 6.60
N ILE A 11 2.19 9.18 6.20
CA ILE A 11 2.91 9.88 5.12
C ILE A 11 4.29 10.32 5.61
N VAL A 12 5.29 10.09 4.78
CA VAL A 12 6.65 10.61 4.93
C VAL A 12 6.85 11.67 3.87
N TRP A 13 6.88 12.94 4.27
CA TRP A 13 6.85 14.06 3.32
C TRP A 13 8.04 14.07 2.37
N TRP A 14 9.23 13.65 2.79
CA TRP A 14 10.38 13.62 1.89
C TRP A 14 10.26 12.56 0.78
N TYR A 15 9.37 11.56 0.91
CA TYR A 15 9.04 10.64 -0.19
C TYR A 15 8.23 11.30 -1.32
N THR A 16 7.79 12.55 -1.19
CA THR A 16 7.14 13.28 -2.28
C THR A 16 8.14 13.95 -3.22
N ILE A 17 9.42 14.05 -2.84
CA ILE A 17 10.45 14.68 -3.68
C ILE A 17 10.51 14.07 -5.10
N PRO A 18 10.53 12.74 -5.31
CA PRO A 18 10.50 12.18 -6.66
C PRO A 18 9.23 12.53 -7.45
N GLN A 19 8.09 12.71 -6.77
CA GLN A 19 6.85 13.12 -7.43
C GLN A 19 6.94 14.55 -7.94
N ILE A 20 7.49 15.45 -7.12
CA ILE A 20 7.72 16.85 -7.49
C ILE A 20 8.70 16.93 -8.67
N LEU A 21 9.80 16.17 -8.61
CA LEU A 21 10.77 16.10 -9.71
C LEU A 21 10.13 15.55 -11.00
N LEU A 22 9.28 14.52 -10.90
CA LEU A 22 8.54 13.99 -12.05
C LEU A 22 7.61 15.07 -12.65
N ILE A 23 6.89 15.83 -11.84
CA ILE A 23 5.99 16.89 -12.33
C ILE A 23 6.79 17.94 -13.10
N PHE A 24 7.89 18.45 -12.54
CA PHE A 24 8.74 19.43 -13.22
C PHE A 24 9.34 18.87 -14.51
N LEU A 25 9.79 17.61 -14.50
CA LEU A 25 10.31 16.95 -15.68
C LEU A 25 9.27 16.83 -16.79
N LEU A 26 8.02 16.48 -16.44
CA LEU A 26 6.92 16.40 -17.39
C LEU A 26 6.57 17.76 -17.97
N ILE A 27 6.43 18.81 -17.14
CA ILE A 27 6.17 20.17 -17.60
C ILE A 27 7.28 20.64 -18.55
N TRP A 28 8.53 20.47 -18.15
CA TRP A 28 9.68 20.82 -18.99
C TRP A 28 9.65 20.06 -20.32
N GLY A 29 9.37 18.75 -20.31
CA GLY A 29 9.26 17.95 -21.53
C GLY A 29 8.14 18.41 -22.47
N PHE A 30 6.93 18.68 -21.94
CA PHE A 30 5.80 19.15 -22.75
C PHE A 30 6.00 20.57 -23.26
N SER A 31 6.68 21.45 -22.51
CA SER A 31 6.97 22.83 -22.94
C SER A 31 7.80 22.94 -24.22
N GLN A 32 8.47 21.85 -24.62
CA GLN A 32 9.27 21.82 -25.86
C GLN A 32 8.41 21.79 -27.14
N PHE A 33 7.12 21.45 -27.03
CA PHE A 33 6.25 21.25 -28.20
C PHE A 33 4.78 21.62 -28.00
N ALA A 34 4.31 21.75 -26.76
CA ALA A 34 2.94 22.15 -26.47
C ALA A 34 2.76 23.66 -26.63
N GLU A 35 1.55 24.07 -27.04
CA GLU A 35 1.15 25.46 -27.03
C GLU A 35 1.12 26.03 -25.60
N GLU A 36 1.20 27.35 -25.46
CA GLU A 36 1.26 28.03 -24.17
C GLU A 36 0.08 27.64 -23.26
N GLY A 37 0.38 27.15 -22.05
CA GLY A 37 -0.59 26.67 -21.07
C GLY A 37 -1.07 25.22 -21.26
N MET A 38 -0.87 24.62 -22.44
CA MET A 38 -1.22 23.20 -22.69
C MET A 38 -0.17 22.24 -22.11
N ASP A 39 1.07 22.70 -21.95
CA ASP A 39 2.16 21.98 -21.31
C ASP A 39 1.82 21.50 -19.88
N VAL A 40 1.24 22.38 -19.07
CA VAL A 40 0.81 22.07 -17.70
C VAL A 40 -0.33 21.04 -17.71
N LEU A 41 -1.30 21.19 -18.63
CA LEU A 41 -2.41 20.25 -18.76
C LEU A 41 -1.92 18.85 -19.16
N TYR A 42 -1.04 18.75 -20.15
CA TYR A 42 -0.47 17.48 -20.58
C TYR A 42 0.39 16.84 -19.48
N ALA A 43 1.20 17.63 -18.77
CA ALA A 43 1.97 17.14 -17.63
C ALA A 43 1.06 16.59 -16.52
N PHE A 44 -0.05 17.26 -16.21
CA PHE A 44 -1.03 16.79 -15.23
C PHE A 44 -1.65 15.45 -15.64
N ILE A 45 -2.13 15.34 -16.90
CA ILE A 45 -2.72 14.11 -17.42
C ILE A 45 -1.69 12.96 -17.39
N ALA A 46 -0.48 13.22 -17.87
CA ALA A 46 0.60 12.23 -17.90
C ALA A 46 0.99 11.78 -16.48
N TYR A 47 1.12 12.72 -15.54
CA TYR A 47 1.43 12.42 -14.15
C TYR A 47 0.39 11.50 -13.52
N TRP A 48 -0.90 11.82 -13.66
CA TRP A 48 -1.98 10.97 -13.15
C TRP A 48 -2.03 9.61 -13.84
N ALA A 49 -1.82 9.56 -15.16
CA ALA A 49 -1.74 8.31 -15.90
C ALA A 49 -0.60 7.43 -15.37
N ILE A 50 0.61 7.98 -15.18
CA ILE A 50 1.77 7.27 -14.63
C ILE A 50 1.47 6.75 -13.23
N LEU A 51 1.00 7.61 -12.32
CA LEU A 51 0.66 7.21 -10.95
C LEU A 51 -0.38 6.09 -10.91
N TYR A 52 -1.43 6.24 -11.70
CA TYR A 52 -2.53 5.29 -11.73
C TYR A 52 -2.05 3.97 -12.33
N LEU A 53 -1.35 3.98 -13.46
CA LEU A 53 -0.84 2.78 -14.13
C LEU A 53 0.14 2.00 -13.25
N LEU A 54 1.10 2.67 -12.62
CA LEU A 54 2.08 1.99 -11.74
C LEU A 54 1.39 1.27 -10.58
N ARG A 55 0.52 1.97 -9.85
CA ARG A 55 -0.24 1.36 -8.75
C ARG A 55 -1.27 0.35 -9.25
N TRP A 56 -1.77 0.54 -10.47
CA TRP A 56 -2.73 -0.36 -11.07
C TRP A 56 -2.10 -1.69 -11.43
N LEU A 57 -0.90 -1.69 -12.01
CA LEU A 57 -0.18 -2.89 -12.43
C LEU A 57 0.48 -3.60 -11.24
N ILE A 58 1.24 -2.86 -10.42
CA ILE A 58 2.13 -3.44 -9.42
C ILE A 58 1.38 -3.80 -8.13
N ALA A 59 0.56 -2.89 -7.61
CA ALA A 59 -0.18 -3.11 -6.36
C ALA A 59 -1.57 -3.75 -6.58
N THR A 60 -1.75 -4.51 -7.68
CA THR A 60 -3.03 -5.08 -8.09
C THR A 60 -3.70 -5.89 -6.99
N ASP A 61 -3.01 -6.91 -6.46
CA ASP A 61 -3.58 -7.82 -5.47
C ASP A 61 -3.85 -7.10 -4.15
N HIS A 62 -2.99 -6.16 -3.75
CA HIS A 62 -3.23 -5.36 -2.56
C HIS A 62 -4.55 -4.56 -2.67
N ARG A 63 -4.78 -3.91 -3.82
CA ARG A 63 -6.02 -3.16 -4.09
C ARG A 63 -7.23 -4.07 -4.14
N LYS A 64 -7.12 -5.25 -4.76
CA LYS A 64 -8.19 -6.27 -4.77
C LYS A 64 -8.51 -6.78 -3.36
N GLY A 65 -7.50 -6.97 -2.52
CA GLY A 65 -7.67 -7.33 -1.10
C GLY A 65 -8.45 -6.27 -0.33
N ILE A 66 -8.09 -5.00 -0.47
CA ILE A 66 -8.85 -3.88 0.12
C ILE A 66 -10.29 -3.86 -0.39
N ALA A 67 -10.50 -4.05 -1.69
CA ALA A 67 -11.83 -4.04 -2.30
C ALA A 67 -12.71 -5.21 -1.80
N ALA A 68 -12.13 -6.40 -1.62
CA ALA A 68 -12.82 -7.56 -1.05
C ALA A 68 -13.12 -7.37 0.44
N LEU A 69 -12.16 -6.84 1.21
CA LEU A 69 -12.31 -6.56 2.63
C LEU A 69 -13.45 -5.57 2.91
N LYS A 70 -13.56 -4.50 2.11
CA LYS A 70 -14.67 -3.53 2.19
C LYS A 70 -16.04 -4.13 1.89
N LYS A 71 -16.08 -5.29 1.23
CA LYS A 71 -17.30 -6.06 0.94
C LYS A 71 -17.53 -7.18 1.96
N ASN A 72 -16.76 -7.24 3.05
CA ASN A 72 -16.76 -8.33 4.03
C ASN A 72 -16.50 -9.72 3.43
N ASN A 73 -15.90 -9.79 2.24
CA ASN A 73 -15.50 -11.06 1.64
C ASN A 73 -14.10 -11.43 2.15
N TYR A 74 -14.05 -11.95 3.38
CA TYR A 74 -12.81 -12.16 4.11
C TYR A 74 -11.94 -13.27 3.49
N GLU A 75 -12.54 -14.34 2.99
CA GLU A 75 -11.82 -15.42 2.29
C GLU A 75 -11.08 -14.88 1.07
N GLN A 76 -11.77 -14.06 0.26
CA GLN A 76 -11.17 -13.47 -0.93
C GLN A 76 -10.15 -12.38 -0.56
N ALA A 77 -10.42 -11.57 0.45
CA ALA A 77 -9.47 -10.57 0.95
C ALA A 77 -8.16 -11.24 1.42
N LEU A 78 -8.28 -12.33 2.19
CA LEU A 78 -7.14 -13.12 2.66
C LEU A 78 -6.30 -13.66 1.51
N ALA A 79 -6.95 -14.25 0.49
CA ALA A 79 -6.25 -14.76 -0.69
C ALA A 79 -5.49 -13.66 -1.44
N TYR A 80 -6.07 -12.47 -1.57
CA TYR A 80 -5.41 -11.33 -2.23
C TYR A 80 -4.28 -10.75 -1.39
N PHE A 81 -4.42 -10.63 -0.07
CA PHE A 81 -3.33 -10.14 0.79
C PHE A 81 -2.15 -11.10 0.79
N LYS A 82 -2.36 -12.42 0.82
CA LYS A 82 -1.29 -13.41 0.65
C LYS A 82 -0.53 -13.25 -0.67
N LYS A 83 -1.26 -13.05 -1.78
CA LYS A 83 -0.64 -12.78 -3.09
C LYS A 83 0.15 -11.47 -3.09
N SER A 84 -0.41 -10.41 -2.50
CA SER A 84 0.27 -9.13 -2.33
C SER A 84 1.57 -9.28 -1.54
N VAL A 85 1.54 -9.93 -0.37
CA VAL A 85 2.72 -10.17 0.48
C VAL A 85 3.77 -10.93 -0.31
N SER A 86 3.38 -12.03 -0.96
CA SER A 86 4.27 -12.87 -1.76
C SER A 86 4.91 -12.12 -2.94
N TYR A 87 4.16 -11.21 -3.59
CA TYR A 87 4.70 -10.38 -4.66
C TYR A 87 5.78 -9.42 -4.17
N PHE A 88 5.51 -8.67 -3.09
CA PHE A 88 6.46 -7.69 -2.56
C PHE A 88 7.62 -8.34 -1.81
N GLU A 89 7.47 -9.58 -1.35
CA GLU A 89 8.58 -10.36 -0.82
C GLU A 89 9.54 -10.80 -1.93
N ARG A 90 9.03 -11.33 -3.05
CA ARG A 90 9.86 -11.67 -4.23
C ARG A 90 10.48 -10.45 -4.90
N ASN A 91 9.81 -9.30 -4.81
CA ASN A 91 10.24 -8.05 -5.43
C ASN A 91 10.52 -6.98 -4.36
N ALA A 92 11.30 -7.35 -3.33
CA ALA A 92 11.57 -6.49 -2.18
C ALA A 92 12.10 -5.10 -2.58
N TRP A 93 12.90 -5.01 -3.65
CA TRP A 93 13.41 -3.75 -4.17
C TRP A 93 12.29 -2.79 -4.62
N ILE A 94 11.17 -3.29 -5.13
CA ILE A 94 10.02 -2.44 -5.51
C ILE A 94 9.44 -1.79 -4.26
N ASP A 95 9.28 -2.53 -3.17
CA ASP A 95 8.71 -2.01 -1.93
C ASP A 95 9.71 -1.09 -1.19
N GLN A 96 10.99 -1.43 -1.23
CA GLN A 96 12.08 -0.61 -0.69
C GLN A 96 12.16 0.75 -1.38
N TYR A 97 12.09 0.78 -2.71
CA TYR A 97 12.13 2.01 -3.51
C TYR A 97 10.75 2.49 -3.97
N ARG A 98 9.68 2.13 -3.23
CA ARG A 98 8.28 2.47 -3.58
C ARG A 98 8.00 3.96 -3.77
N PHE A 99 8.80 4.83 -3.16
CA PHE A 99 8.69 6.28 -3.34
C PHE A 99 9.10 6.73 -4.75
N ILE A 100 9.82 5.88 -5.49
CA ILE A 100 10.17 6.04 -6.90
C ILE A 100 9.33 5.09 -7.79
N THR A 101 9.27 3.80 -7.45
CA THR A 101 8.64 2.78 -8.31
C THR A 101 7.11 2.83 -8.32
N LEU A 102 6.51 3.35 -7.24
CA LEU A 102 5.05 3.47 -7.05
C LEU A 102 4.61 4.88 -6.70
N PHE A 103 5.57 5.79 -6.56
CA PHE A 103 5.37 7.13 -6.01
C PHE A 103 4.52 7.08 -4.73
N SER A 104 4.80 6.11 -3.86
CA SER A 104 4.12 5.93 -2.58
C SER A 104 4.87 6.70 -1.49
N SER A 105 4.17 7.61 -0.80
CA SER A 105 4.72 8.34 0.35
C SER A 105 4.47 7.64 1.69
N SER A 106 3.93 6.42 1.68
CA SER A 106 3.67 5.64 2.89
C SER A 106 4.97 5.22 3.58
N ARG A 107 5.07 5.45 4.89
CA ARG A 107 6.15 4.93 5.75
C ARG A 107 6.15 3.41 5.78
N MET A 108 4.96 2.81 5.79
CA MET A 108 4.75 1.37 5.79
C MET A 108 4.90 0.83 4.36
N GLY A 109 5.68 -0.24 4.19
CA GLY A 109 5.77 -0.96 2.91
C GLY A 109 4.48 -1.70 2.59
N TYR A 110 4.26 -2.04 1.33
CA TYR A 110 3.11 -2.85 0.91
C TYR A 110 3.15 -4.28 1.46
N ARG A 111 4.34 -4.87 1.66
CA ARG A 111 4.47 -6.17 2.33
C ARG A 111 3.99 -6.08 3.78
N GLU A 112 4.49 -5.08 4.51
CA GLU A 112 4.12 -4.82 5.90
C GLU A 112 2.61 -4.53 6.02
N MET A 113 2.06 -3.64 5.19
CA MET A 113 0.61 -3.38 5.13
C MET A 113 -0.19 -4.65 4.79
N GLY A 114 0.31 -5.47 3.86
CA GLY A 114 -0.29 -6.73 3.45
C GLY A 114 -0.39 -7.72 4.60
N LEU A 115 0.69 -7.89 5.38
CA LEU A 115 0.72 -8.75 6.56
C LEU A 115 -0.26 -8.28 7.64
N CYS A 116 -0.30 -6.97 7.93
CA CYS A 116 -1.26 -6.44 8.91
C CYS A 116 -2.71 -6.68 8.45
N ASN A 117 -3.00 -6.46 7.16
CA ASN A 117 -4.34 -6.69 6.63
C ASN A 117 -4.69 -8.19 6.58
N GLU A 118 -3.72 -9.07 6.34
CA GLU A 118 -3.89 -10.52 6.44
C GLU A 118 -4.27 -10.94 7.87
N ALA A 119 -3.51 -10.48 8.87
CA ALA A 119 -3.76 -10.77 10.29
C ALA A 119 -5.12 -10.22 10.75
N PHE A 120 -5.47 -9.01 10.32
CA PHE A 120 -6.79 -8.43 10.58
C PHE A 120 -7.90 -9.28 9.95
N THR A 121 -7.72 -9.71 8.70
CA THR A 121 -8.70 -10.54 7.99
C THR A 121 -8.90 -11.90 8.68
N LEU A 122 -7.81 -12.55 9.11
CA LEU A 122 -7.88 -13.79 9.90
C LEU A 122 -8.69 -13.60 11.19
N SER A 123 -8.51 -12.45 11.86
CA SER A 123 -9.27 -12.11 13.07
C SER A 123 -10.77 -11.99 12.78
N GLN A 124 -11.15 -11.35 11.66
CA GLN A 124 -12.56 -11.23 11.24
C GLN A 124 -13.20 -12.57 10.89
N MET A 125 -12.40 -13.57 10.50
CA MET A 125 -12.85 -14.94 10.21
C MET A 125 -12.94 -15.84 11.46
N GLY A 126 -12.71 -15.31 12.67
CA GLY A 126 -12.66 -16.10 13.90
C GLY A 126 -11.38 -16.94 14.05
N ARG A 127 -10.37 -16.74 13.18
CA ARG A 127 -9.09 -17.46 13.19
C ARG A 127 -8.07 -16.73 14.06
N GLY A 128 -8.47 -16.43 15.29
CA GLY A 128 -7.72 -15.58 16.22
C GLY A 128 -6.31 -16.11 16.56
N ALA A 129 -6.16 -17.43 16.70
CA ALA A 129 -4.86 -18.06 16.94
C ALA A 129 -3.87 -17.78 15.80
N GLU A 130 -4.30 -17.96 14.54
CA GLU A 130 -3.46 -17.68 13.37
C GLU A 130 -3.15 -16.19 13.24
N ALA A 131 -4.12 -15.33 13.52
CA ALA A 131 -3.91 -13.89 13.53
C ALA A 131 -2.88 -13.48 14.59
N LYS A 132 -2.95 -14.05 15.80
CA LYS A 132 -2.00 -13.79 16.90
C LYS A 132 -0.58 -14.18 16.51
N GLU A 133 -0.39 -15.37 15.95
CA GLU A 133 0.93 -15.81 15.47
C GLU A 133 1.45 -14.93 14.34
N LEU A 134 0.57 -14.49 13.42
CA LEU A 134 0.98 -13.57 12.37
C LEU A 134 1.36 -12.19 12.90
N TYR A 135 0.65 -11.64 13.88
CA TYR A 135 1.03 -10.38 14.52
C TYR A 135 2.37 -10.48 15.26
N LYS A 136 2.67 -11.60 15.93
CA LYS A 136 3.98 -11.84 16.53
C LYS A 136 5.08 -11.84 15.46
N LYS A 137 4.86 -12.53 14.33
CA LYS A 137 5.78 -12.52 13.19
C LYS A 137 5.97 -11.10 12.61
N ILE A 138 4.90 -10.32 12.51
CA ILE A 138 4.99 -8.92 12.08
C ILE A 138 5.91 -8.15 13.03
N LEU A 139 5.79 -8.30 14.35
CA LEU A 139 6.67 -7.61 15.29
C LEU A 139 8.11 -8.12 15.30
N SER A 140 8.37 -9.38 14.95
CA SER A 140 9.75 -9.86 14.79
C SER A 140 10.44 -9.23 13.58
N GLU A 141 9.69 -8.89 12.53
CA GLU A 141 10.22 -8.27 11.30
C GLU A 141 10.12 -6.73 11.31
N TYR A 142 9.11 -6.19 11.98
CA TYR A 142 8.77 -4.78 12.09
C TYR A 142 8.48 -4.42 13.56
N PRO A 143 9.52 -4.28 14.42
CA PRO A 143 9.34 -4.08 15.86
C PRO A 143 8.50 -2.86 16.24
N ASP A 144 8.53 -1.81 15.42
CA ASP A 144 7.79 -0.56 15.64
C ASP A 144 6.37 -0.58 15.03
N ASN A 145 5.87 -1.73 14.58
CA ASN A 145 4.55 -1.83 13.96
C ASN A 145 3.44 -1.65 15.02
N GLY A 146 2.98 -0.41 15.17
CA GLY A 146 1.97 -0.03 16.16
C GLY A 146 0.63 -0.76 16.02
N ILE A 147 0.32 -1.30 14.84
CA ILE A 147 -0.93 -2.02 14.60
C ILE A 147 -0.84 -3.43 15.17
N ALA A 148 0.26 -4.13 14.90
CA ALA A 148 0.51 -5.44 15.47
C ALA A 148 0.65 -5.36 17.01
N MET A 149 1.33 -4.34 17.54
CA MET A 149 1.41 -4.10 18.98
C MET A 149 0.02 -3.89 19.60
N ALA A 150 -0.82 -3.04 19.00
CA ALA A 150 -2.17 -2.77 19.49
C ALA A 150 -3.06 -4.02 19.41
N ALA A 151 -3.01 -4.76 18.30
CA ALA A 151 -3.81 -5.96 18.08
C ALA A 151 -3.47 -7.06 19.10
N LEU A 152 -2.19 -7.33 19.35
CA LEU A 152 -1.79 -8.34 20.35
C LEU A 152 -2.26 -7.97 21.75
N LYS A 153 -2.09 -6.70 22.17
CA LYS A 153 -2.58 -6.23 23.47
C LYS A 153 -4.09 -6.43 23.61
N MET A 154 -4.85 -6.15 22.56
CA MET A 154 -6.29 -6.37 22.56
C MET A 154 -6.66 -7.85 22.65
N MET A 155 -5.93 -8.73 21.94
CA MET A 155 -6.16 -10.18 21.98
C MET A 155 -5.75 -10.84 23.30
N GLU A 156 -4.86 -10.21 24.08
CA GLU A 156 -4.40 -10.69 25.38
C GLU A 156 -5.22 -10.14 26.55
N ALA A 157 -6.01 -9.09 26.31
CA ALA A 157 -6.91 -8.52 27.30
C ALA A 157 -8.26 -9.26 27.41
N ILE A 158 -8.47 -10.29 26.59
CA ILE A 158 -9.64 -11.17 26.55
C ILE A 158 -9.24 -12.52 27.15
#